data_AF-F4AZX4-F1
#
_entry.id   AF-F4AZX4-F1
#
_cell.length_a   1.000
_cell.length_b   1.000
_cell.length_c   1.000
_cell.angle_alpha   90.00
_cell.angle_beta   90.00
_cell.angle_gamma   90.00
#
_symmetry.space_group_name_H-M   'P 1'
#
loop_
_entity.id
_entity.type
_entity.pdbx_description
1 polymer ?
#
loop_
_entity_poly.entity_id
_entity_poly.type
_entity_poly.pdbx_seq_one_letter_code
_entity_poly.pdbx_strand_id
1 'polypeptide(L)'
;MRLAIAFILFSCLSFGQTKPIAFYNESGEKIDKQEFIENKDYVKNLDLYFENDTTQIALLVTRKKFGQLNKNTFENLKLYLTELTDKQIDSTQNIVINYLTPLPKKDRNTSSKSAWNIFDRNYTKKLHKIANINQFWINSTECDNLEYNHSKKINWIADKDNLFSKLFFPYKVRYGNYILIKPDGKYYYYLGEHSKYQIWENAKKYFK
;
A
#
# COMPACT_ATOMS: atom_id res chain seq x y z
N MET A 1 24.68 -21.25 54.50
CA MET A 1 23.58 -21.17 53.49
C MET A 1 22.78 -19.86 53.48
N ARG A 2 23.11 -18.82 54.27
CA ARG A 2 22.39 -17.53 54.23
C ARG A 2 23.00 -16.46 53.31
N LEU A 3 24.25 -16.63 52.83
CA LEU A 3 24.89 -15.69 51.90
C LEU A 3 24.63 -15.96 50.40
N ALA A 4 24.23 -17.19 50.03
CA ALA A 4 23.98 -17.53 48.62
C ALA A 4 22.68 -16.94 48.06
N ILE A 5 21.73 -16.57 48.94
CA ILE A 5 20.41 -16.06 48.55
C ILE A 5 20.49 -14.57 48.15
N ALA A 6 21.48 -13.82 48.64
CA ALA A 6 21.64 -12.41 48.31
C ALA A 6 22.15 -12.14 46.88
N PHE A 7 22.86 -13.10 46.27
CA PHE A 7 23.40 -12.94 44.90
C PHE A 7 22.36 -13.21 43.80
N ILE A 8 21.27 -13.92 44.11
CA ILE A 8 20.22 -14.28 43.14
C ILE A 8 19.20 -13.14 42.95
N LEU A 9 19.06 -12.24 43.93
CA LEU A 9 18.13 -11.10 43.83
C LEU A 9 18.66 -9.94 42.98
N PHE A 10 19.96 -9.91 42.65
CA PHE A 10 20.55 -8.85 41.82
C PHE A 10 20.49 -9.15 40.31
N SER A 11 20.24 -10.40 39.91
CA SER A 11 20.15 -10.79 38.50
C SER A 11 18.79 -10.58 37.85
N CYS A 12 17.80 -10.04 38.58
CA CYS A 12 16.45 -9.78 38.05
C CYS A 12 16.29 -8.38 37.43
N LEU A 13 17.34 -7.55 37.40
CA LEU A 13 17.34 -6.28 36.64
C LEU A 13 17.81 -6.49 35.19
N SER A 14 17.40 -7.59 34.56
CA SER A 14 17.50 -7.74 33.12
C SER A 14 16.55 -6.74 32.48
N PHE A 15 17.04 -5.52 32.26
CA PHE A 15 16.40 -4.50 31.45
C PHE A 15 16.00 -5.14 30.13
N GLY A 16 14.70 -5.23 29.84
CA GLY A 16 14.24 -5.38 28.47
C GLY A 16 14.70 -4.14 27.70
N GLN A 17 15.87 -4.22 27.06
CA GLN A 17 16.43 -3.10 26.31
C GLN A 17 15.43 -2.73 25.22
N THR A 18 14.87 -1.52 25.32
CA THR A 18 14.06 -0.98 24.23
C THR A 18 14.97 -0.78 23.04
N LYS A 19 14.65 -1.44 21.92
CA LYS A 19 15.45 -1.35 20.70
C LYS A 19 15.56 0.12 20.26
N PRO A 20 16.77 0.63 19.97
CA PRO A 20 16.91 1.98 19.43
C PRO A 20 16.17 2.10 18.09
N ILE A 21 15.66 3.30 17.79
CA ILE A 21 15.06 3.62 16.50
C ILE A 21 16.09 4.36 15.64
N ALA A 22 16.40 3.81 14.47
CA ALA A 22 17.18 4.47 13.43
C ALA A 22 16.23 5.08 12.39
N PHE A 23 16.43 6.36 12.06
CA PHE A 23 15.58 7.11 11.15
C PHE A 23 16.26 7.25 9.78
N TYR A 24 15.49 7.07 8.71
CA TYR A 24 15.97 7.12 7.34
C TYR A 24 15.02 7.89 6.43
N ASN A 25 15.59 8.56 5.44
CA ASN A 25 14.85 9.13 4.32
C ASN A 25 14.66 8.09 3.20
N GLU A 26 13.95 8.44 2.12
CA GLU A 26 13.64 7.51 1.03
C GLU A 26 14.87 7.03 0.23
N SER A 27 15.96 7.80 0.20
CA SER A 27 17.25 7.39 -0.40
C SER A 27 18.00 6.36 0.45
N GLY A 28 17.52 6.08 1.68
CA GLY A 28 18.19 5.17 2.62
C GLY A 28 19.31 5.84 3.40
N GLU A 29 19.41 7.17 3.37
CA GLU A 29 20.36 7.92 4.17
C GLU A 29 19.82 8.04 5.59
N LYS A 30 20.70 7.85 6.57
CA LYS A 30 20.35 7.97 7.97
C LYS A 30 20.20 9.46 8.32
N ILE A 31 19.05 9.81 8.88
CA ILE A 31 18.72 11.15 9.37
C ILE A 31 18.52 11.10 10.89
N ASP A 32 18.49 12.27 11.53
CA ASP A 32 18.13 12.32 12.95
C ASP A 32 16.60 12.32 13.16
N LYS A 33 16.19 12.13 14.41
CA LYS A 33 14.76 12.06 14.79
C LYS A 33 14.04 13.38 14.52
N GLN A 34 14.71 14.52 14.74
CA GLN A 34 14.10 15.83 14.56
C GLN A 34 13.83 16.06 13.07
N GLU A 35 14.82 15.81 12.22
CA GLU A 35 14.68 15.89 10.76
C GLU A 35 13.57 14.96 10.25
N PHE A 36 13.47 13.74 10.79
CA PHE A 36 12.37 12.83 10.44
C PHE A 36 10.99 13.39 10.80
N ILE A 37 10.84 13.98 11.99
CA ILE A 37 9.56 14.54 12.45
C ILE A 37 9.19 15.77 11.63
N GLU A 38 10.16 16.66 11.35
CA GLU A 38 9.96 17.89 10.59
C GLU A 38 9.59 17.60 9.12
N ASN A 39 10.16 16.55 8.54
CA ASN A 39 9.86 16.15 7.17
C ASN A 39 8.59 15.28 7.06
N LYS A 40 7.97 14.87 8.16
CA LYS A 40 6.76 14.05 8.11
C LYS A 40 5.56 14.87 7.62
N ASP A 41 5.00 14.46 6.49
CA ASP A 41 3.83 15.08 5.88
C ASP A 41 2.99 13.98 5.22
N TYR A 42 1.87 13.62 5.84
CA TYR A 42 1.00 12.53 5.36
C TYR A 42 0.38 12.77 3.98
N VAL A 43 0.45 13.98 3.42
CA VAL A 43 0.06 14.28 2.05
C VAL A 43 1.17 13.91 1.05
N LYS A 44 2.44 13.97 1.49
CA LYS A 44 3.63 13.75 0.67
C LYS A 44 4.27 12.38 0.91
N ASN A 45 4.40 11.95 2.16
CA ASN A 45 5.11 10.74 2.59
C ASN A 45 4.31 9.90 3.62
N LEU A 46 4.81 8.69 3.87
CA LEU A 46 4.36 7.76 4.90
C LEU A 46 5.54 7.44 5.80
N ASP A 47 5.30 7.36 7.11
CA ASP A 47 6.23 6.81 8.08
C ASP A 47 6.02 5.30 8.20
N LEU A 48 6.98 4.53 7.69
CA LEU A 48 7.00 3.08 7.80
C LEU A 48 7.94 2.66 8.91
N TYR A 49 7.53 1.65 9.69
CA TYR A 49 8.30 1.10 10.80
C TYR A 49 8.57 -0.38 10.57
N PHE A 50 9.83 -0.76 10.70
CA PHE A 50 10.31 -2.13 10.62
C PHE A 50 11.10 -2.47 11.89
N GLU A 51 11.21 -3.74 12.21
CA GLU A 51 11.98 -4.20 13.35
C GLU A 51 12.83 -5.41 12.96
N ASN A 52 14.10 -5.40 13.38
CA ASN A 52 14.98 -6.57 13.37
C ASN A 52 15.42 -6.89 14.81
N ASP A 53 16.31 -7.86 15.00
CA ASP A 53 16.72 -8.32 16.33
C ASP A 53 17.31 -7.22 17.22
N THR A 54 17.95 -6.19 16.65
CA THR A 54 18.72 -5.20 17.40
C THR A 54 18.13 -3.79 17.35
N THR A 55 17.36 -3.45 16.31
CA THR A 55 17.01 -2.06 15.98
C THR A 55 15.61 -1.98 15.37
N GLN A 56 14.91 -0.89 15.67
CA GLN A 56 13.73 -0.46 14.94
C GLN A 56 14.14 0.53 13.85
N ILE A 57 13.56 0.42 12.66
CA ILE A 57 13.84 1.29 11.52
C ILE A 57 12.60 2.11 11.24
N ALA A 58 12.73 3.43 11.22
CA ALA A 58 11.71 4.37 10.77
C ALA A 58 12.12 4.96 9.42
N LEU A 59 11.26 4.84 8.41
CA LEU A 59 11.53 5.25 7.03
C LEU A 59 10.44 6.18 6.52
N LEU A 60 10.81 7.34 5.98
CA LEU A 60 9.89 8.18 5.21
C LEU A 60 9.87 7.75 3.74
N VAL A 61 8.70 7.29 3.27
CA VAL A 61 8.49 6.86 1.88
C VAL A 61 7.54 7.79 1.17
N THR A 62 7.88 8.23 -0.05
CA THR A 62 7.01 9.11 -0.83
C THR A 62 5.72 8.40 -1.22
N ARG A 63 4.57 9.07 -1.02
CA ARG A 63 3.24 8.50 -1.32
C ARG A 63 2.95 8.42 -2.79
N LYS A 64 3.44 9.40 -3.55
CA LYS A 64 3.08 9.64 -4.95
C LYS A 64 4.32 9.45 -5.80
N LYS A 65 4.30 8.48 -6.70
CA LYS A 65 5.35 8.37 -7.74
C LYS A 65 4.75 8.33 -9.12
N PHE A 66 5.51 8.91 -10.04
CA PHE A 66 5.30 8.82 -11.47
C PHE A 66 6.40 7.96 -12.06
N GLY A 67 6.09 7.27 -13.15
CA GLY A 67 7.09 6.51 -13.88
C GLY A 67 6.59 6.06 -15.24
N GLN A 68 7.39 5.26 -15.90
CA GLN A 68 7.12 4.70 -17.22
C GLN A 68 7.45 3.21 -17.17
N LEU A 69 6.48 2.37 -17.50
CA LEU A 69 6.76 0.96 -17.79
C LEU A 69 7.38 0.89 -19.18
N ASN A 70 8.46 0.12 -19.35
CA ASN A 70 8.92 -0.21 -20.70
C ASN A 70 7.83 -1.02 -21.42
N LYS A 71 7.88 -1.04 -22.76
CA LYS A 71 6.85 -1.67 -23.60
C LYS A 71 6.56 -3.11 -23.19
N ASN A 72 7.60 -3.93 -23.02
CA ASN A 72 7.44 -5.34 -22.68
C ASN A 72 6.79 -5.52 -21.30
N THR A 73 7.23 -4.76 -20.29
CA THR A 73 6.61 -4.79 -18.95
C THR A 73 5.15 -4.35 -18.98
N PHE A 74 4.81 -3.34 -19.78
CA PHE A 74 3.43 -2.88 -19.91
C PHE A 74 2.54 -3.90 -20.62
N GLU A 75 3.01 -4.52 -21.70
CA GLU A 75 2.29 -5.61 -22.36
C GLU A 75 2.09 -6.81 -21.43
N ASN A 76 3.12 -7.21 -20.68
CA ASN A 76 3.02 -8.29 -19.71
C ASN A 76 2.01 -7.97 -18.60
N LEU A 77 1.96 -6.71 -18.13
CA LEU A 77 0.94 -6.28 -17.16
C LEU A 77 -0.47 -6.39 -17.74
N LYS A 78 -0.68 -6.00 -19.00
CA LYS A 78 -2.00 -6.13 -19.65
C LYS A 78 -2.39 -7.60 -19.80
N LEU A 79 -1.48 -8.46 -20.27
CA LEU A 79 -1.72 -9.90 -20.40
C LEU A 79 -2.09 -10.51 -19.05
N TYR A 80 -1.37 -10.16 -18.00
CA TYR A 80 -1.65 -10.62 -16.63
C TYR A 80 -3.05 -10.21 -16.16
N LEU A 81 -3.45 -8.95 -16.38
CA LEU A 81 -4.78 -8.46 -16.02
C LEU A 81 -5.89 -9.14 -16.84
N THR A 82 -5.66 -9.37 -18.13
CA THR A 82 -6.58 -10.10 -19.00
C THR A 82 -6.74 -11.54 -18.53
N GLU A 83 -5.66 -12.25 -18.22
CA GLU A 83 -5.70 -13.64 -17.71
C GLU A 83 -6.44 -13.74 -16.38
N LEU A 84 -6.28 -12.76 -15.49
CA LEU A 84 -6.95 -12.75 -14.20
C LEU A 84 -8.46 -12.48 -14.27
N THR A 85 -8.96 -11.87 -15.36
CA THR A 85 -10.32 -11.31 -15.38
C THR A 85 -11.15 -11.62 -16.61
N ASP A 86 -10.55 -12.26 -17.63
CA ASP A 86 -11.08 -12.43 -18.97
C ASP A 86 -11.50 -11.11 -19.67
N LYS A 87 -11.08 -9.96 -19.12
CA LYS A 87 -11.38 -8.63 -19.70
C LYS A 87 -10.25 -8.19 -20.61
N GLN A 88 -10.58 -8.01 -21.88
CA GLN A 88 -9.66 -7.40 -22.83
C GLN A 88 -9.42 -5.93 -22.49
N ILE A 89 -8.16 -5.50 -22.65
CA ILE A 89 -7.74 -4.11 -22.47
C ILE A 89 -7.41 -3.55 -23.85
N ASP A 90 -8.22 -2.61 -24.34
CA ASP A 90 -7.96 -1.94 -25.60
C ASP A 90 -6.72 -1.04 -25.47
N SER A 91 -5.94 -0.96 -26.55
CA SER A 91 -4.76 -0.09 -26.69
C SER A 91 -4.98 1.40 -26.38
N THR A 92 -6.22 1.87 -26.32
CA THR A 92 -6.60 3.27 -26.05
C THR A 92 -7.10 3.51 -24.62
N GLN A 93 -7.27 2.45 -23.83
CA GLN A 93 -7.82 2.54 -22.48
C GLN A 93 -6.75 2.92 -21.45
N ASN A 94 -7.11 3.84 -20.57
CA ASN A 94 -6.38 4.02 -19.31
C ASN A 94 -6.72 2.86 -18.38
N ILE A 95 -5.78 2.48 -17.50
CA ILE A 95 -6.00 1.44 -16.49
C ILE A 95 -6.06 2.10 -15.12
N VAL A 96 -7.04 1.71 -14.31
CA VAL A 96 -7.08 2.05 -12.89
C VAL A 96 -7.07 0.78 -12.07
N ILE A 97 -6.08 0.67 -11.18
CA ILE A 97 -5.96 -0.44 -10.23
C ILE A 97 -6.26 0.10 -8.84
N ASN A 98 -7.31 -0.41 -8.20
CA ASN A 98 -7.49 -0.29 -6.76
C ASN A 98 -6.85 -1.53 -6.12
N TYR A 99 -5.79 -1.34 -5.33
CA TYR A 99 -5.02 -2.43 -4.74
C TYR A 99 -5.21 -2.52 -3.23
N LEU A 100 -5.74 -3.63 -2.73
CA LEU A 100 -5.88 -3.90 -1.30
C LEU A 100 -4.65 -4.60 -0.75
N THR A 101 -4.06 -4.04 0.31
CA THR A 101 -2.92 -4.62 1.01
C THR A 101 -3.38 -5.58 2.11
N PRO A 102 -2.51 -6.50 2.59
CA PRO A 102 -2.88 -7.43 3.66
C PRO A 102 -2.87 -6.78 5.06
N LEU A 103 -2.67 -5.46 5.13
CA LEU A 103 -2.57 -4.71 6.38
C LEU A 103 -3.70 -3.67 6.46
N PRO A 104 -4.26 -3.40 7.66
CA PRO A 104 -4.10 -4.21 8.86
C PRO A 104 -4.74 -5.60 8.67
N LYS A 105 -4.22 -6.58 9.41
CA LYS A 105 -4.82 -7.92 9.47
C LYS A 105 -6.23 -7.82 10.03
N LYS A 106 -7.08 -8.78 9.66
CA LYS A 106 -8.45 -8.86 10.14
C LYS A 106 -8.50 -8.83 11.66
N ASP A 107 -9.13 -7.80 12.22
CA ASP A 107 -9.57 -7.84 13.60
C ASP A 107 -10.77 -8.79 13.71
N ARG A 108 -10.62 -9.84 14.51
CA ARG A 108 -11.66 -10.87 14.73
C ARG A 108 -12.88 -10.31 15.45
N ASN A 109 -12.75 -9.20 16.16
CA ASN A 109 -13.83 -8.56 16.90
C ASN A 109 -14.62 -7.55 16.05
N THR A 110 -14.14 -7.23 14.85
CA THR A 110 -14.82 -6.30 13.94
C THR A 110 -15.90 -7.03 13.12
N SER A 111 -17.16 -6.77 13.43
CA SER A 111 -18.33 -7.26 12.68
C SER A 111 -18.85 -6.28 11.62
N SER A 112 -18.45 -5.01 11.71
CA SER A 112 -18.83 -3.97 10.75
C SER A 112 -18.12 -4.15 9.41
N LYS A 113 -18.71 -3.60 8.34
CA LYS A 113 -18.03 -3.48 7.04
C LYS A 113 -17.24 -2.18 6.99
N SER A 114 -16.20 -2.15 6.17
CA SER A 114 -15.38 -0.97 5.96
C SER A 114 -16.23 0.24 5.53
N ALA A 115 -16.01 1.37 6.19
CA ALA A 115 -16.61 2.66 5.80
C ALA A 115 -15.83 3.37 4.68
N TRP A 116 -14.86 2.68 4.08
CA TRP A 116 -14.01 3.26 3.05
C TRP A 116 -14.83 3.65 1.82
N ASN A 117 -14.92 4.96 1.57
CA ASN A 117 -15.82 5.53 0.57
C ASN A 117 -15.50 5.17 -0.90
N ILE A 118 -14.36 4.52 -1.19
CA ILE A 118 -14.11 3.97 -2.54
C ILE A 118 -15.11 2.85 -2.89
N PHE A 119 -15.81 2.30 -1.91
CA PHE A 119 -16.85 1.29 -2.10
C PHE A 119 -18.24 1.87 -2.37
N ASP A 120 -18.38 3.21 -2.41
CA ASP A 120 -19.64 3.87 -2.69
C ASP A 120 -20.08 3.61 -4.14
N ARG A 121 -21.38 3.44 -4.35
CA ARG A 121 -21.97 3.15 -5.68
C ARG A 121 -21.59 4.18 -6.75
N ASN A 122 -21.33 5.43 -6.36
CA ASN A 122 -20.99 6.49 -7.30
C ASN A 122 -19.50 6.53 -7.70
N TYR A 123 -18.62 5.79 -7.01
CA TYR A 123 -17.18 5.77 -7.25
C TYR A 123 -16.85 5.44 -8.70
N THR A 124 -17.19 4.21 -9.13
CA THR A 124 -16.94 3.72 -10.49
C THR A 124 -17.61 4.60 -11.53
N LYS A 125 -18.90 4.95 -11.35
CA LYS A 125 -19.63 5.79 -12.32
C LYS A 125 -18.94 7.13 -12.59
N LYS A 126 -18.44 7.82 -11.55
CA LYS A 126 -17.75 9.10 -11.73
C LYS A 126 -16.34 8.90 -12.29
N LEU A 127 -15.64 7.84 -11.89
CA LEU A 127 -14.32 7.50 -12.42
C LEU A 127 -14.36 7.30 -13.95
N HIS A 128 -15.30 6.49 -14.46
CA HIS A 128 -15.45 6.26 -15.90
C HIS A 128 -15.92 7.49 -16.70
N LYS A 129 -16.45 8.53 -16.05
CA LYS A 129 -16.74 9.82 -16.71
C LYS A 129 -15.50 10.69 -16.89
N ILE A 130 -14.41 10.39 -16.19
CA ILE A 130 -13.18 11.18 -16.26
C ILE A 130 -12.42 10.86 -17.55
N ALA A 131 -12.25 9.57 -17.87
CA ALA A 131 -11.54 9.12 -19.05
C ALA A 131 -12.03 7.72 -19.47
N ASN A 132 -11.65 7.29 -20.68
CA ASN A 132 -11.81 5.89 -21.09
C ASN A 132 -10.93 5.01 -20.20
N ILE A 133 -11.55 4.31 -19.25
CA ILE A 133 -10.89 3.58 -18.16
C ILE A 133 -11.33 2.12 -18.17
N ASN A 134 -10.36 1.22 -17.99
CA ASN A 134 -10.56 -0.15 -17.57
C ASN A 134 -10.12 -0.29 -16.10
N GLN A 135 -11.06 -0.61 -15.21
CA GLN A 135 -10.85 -0.61 -13.76
C GLN A 135 -10.74 -2.05 -13.21
N PHE A 136 -9.77 -2.26 -12.34
CA PHE A 136 -9.52 -3.53 -11.65
C PHE A 136 -9.42 -3.36 -10.14
N TRP A 137 -10.03 -4.31 -9.42
CA TRP A 137 -9.97 -4.41 -7.96
C TRP A 137 -9.06 -5.58 -7.60
N ILE A 138 -7.81 -5.29 -7.26
CA ILE A 138 -6.78 -6.28 -7.02
C ILE A 138 -6.49 -6.37 -5.52
N ASN A 139 -6.22 -7.55 -4.99
CA ASN A 139 -5.77 -7.73 -3.60
C ASN A 139 -4.51 -8.58 -3.53
N SER A 140 -3.67 -8.32 -2.52
CA SER A 140 -2.62 -9.25 -2.14
C SER A 140 -3.21 -10.61 -1.74
N THR A 141 -2.55 -11.70 -2.09
CA THR A 141 -2.90 -13.07 -1.67
C THR A 141 -2.86 -13.26 -0.15
N GLU A 142 -2.16 -12.38 0.58
CA GLU A 142 -2.06 -12.40 2.04
C GLU A 142 -3.26 -11.72 2.75
N CYS A 143 -4.24 -11.18 2.00
CA CYS A 143 -5.40 -10.49 2.58
C CYS A 143 -6.36 -11.49 3.24
N ASP A 144 -6.70 -11.25 4.51
CA ASP A 144 -7.62 -12.08 5.30
C ASP A 144 -8.95 -11.35 5.63
N ASN A 145 -9.15 -10.16 5.08
CA ASN A 145 -10.21 -9.22 5.42
C ASN A 145 -11.09 -8.81 4.22
N LEU A 146 -11.19 -9.64 3.17
CA LEU A 146 -11.97 -9.32 1.96
C LEU A 146 -13.46 -9.11 2.25
N GLU A 147 -14.03 -9.88 3.19
CA GLU A 147 -15.40 -9.67 3.65
C GLU A 147 -15.60 -8.27 4.25
N TYR A 148 -14.69 -7.82 5.11
CA TYR A 148 -14.71 -6.46 5.67
C TYR A 148 -14.67 -5.40 4.55
N ASN A 149 -13.91 -5.67 3.49
CA ASN A 149 -13.76 -4.82 2.31
C ASN A 149 -14.79 -5.10 1.19
N HIS A 150 -16.03 -5.45 1.55
CA HIS A 150 -17.18 -5.57 0.64
C HIS A 150 -16.98 -6.56 -0.54
N SER A 151 -16.34 -7.72 -0.33
CA SER A 151 -16.23 -8.82 -1.31
C SER A 151 -17.53 -9.20 -2.03
N LYS A 152 -18.69 -9.04 -1.38
CA LYS A 152 -20.01 -9.30 -2.00
C LYS A 152 -20.45 -8.26 -3.04
N LYS A 153 -19.84 -7.06 -3.03
CA LYS A 153 -20.15 -5.95 -3.96
C LYS A 153 -19.02 -5.73 -4.97
N ILE A 154 -17.81 -6.14 -4.62
CA ILE A 154 -16.59 -5.88 -5.37
C ILE A 154 -15.92 -7.20 -5.66
N ASN A 155 -15.62 -7.43 -6.94
CA ASN A 155 -14.85 -8.59 -7.36
C ASN A 155 -13.36 -8.37 -7.08
N TRP A 156 -12.93 -8.65 -5.86
CA TRP A 156 -11.51 -8.67 -5.51
C TRP A 156 -10.81 -9.83 -6.22
N ILE A 157 -9.77 -9.50 -6.97
CA ILE A 157 -8.98 -10.44 -7.75
C ILE A 157 -7.59 -10.54 -7.11
N ALA A 158 -7.19 -11.75 -6.73
CA ALA A 158 -5.90 -11.97 -6.09
C ALA A 158 -4.73 -11.78 -7.07
N ASP A 159 -3.73 -10.99 -6.66
CA ASP A 159 -2.43 -10.84 -7.33
C ASP A 159 -1.57 -12.10 -7.08
N LYS A 160 -1.87 -13.18 -7.79
CA LYS A 160 -1.26 -14.50 -7.62
C LYS A 160 0.27 -14.48 -7.71
N ASP A 161 0.84 -13.58 -8.52
CA ASP A 161 2.28 -13.53 -8.80
C ASP A 161 3.01 -12.41 -8.04
N ASN A 162 2.28 -11.70 -7.17
CA ASN A 162 2.74 -10.51 -6.46
C ASN A 162 3.32 -9.45 -7.42
N LEU A 163 2.76 -9.35 -8.64
CA LEU A 163 3.27 -8.50 -9.72
C LEU A 163 3.28 -7.03 -9.31
N PHE A 164 2.23 -6.57 -8.62
CA PHE A 164 2.11 -5.15 -8.27
C PHE A 164 3.14 -4.72 -7.22
N SER A 165 3.48 -5.61 -6.29
CA SER A 165 4.56 -5.34 -5.33
C SER A 165 5.91 -5.20 -6.02
N LYS A 166 6.19 -6.07 -7.01
CA LYS A 166 7.44 -6.05 -7.79
C LYS A 166 7.55 -4.81 -8.67
N LEU A 167 6.44 -4.37 -9.27
CA LEU A 167 6.45 -3.25 -10.22
C LEU A 167 6.32 -1.87 -9.56
N PHE A 168 5.54 -1.75 -8.49
CA PHE A 168 5.12 -0.44 -7.97
C PHE A 168 5.39 -0.25 -6.48
N PHE A 169 5.31 -1.30 -5.68
CA PHE A 169 5.26 -1.18 -4.21
C PHE A 169 6.45 -1.89 -3.54
N PRO A 170 7.59 -1.20 -3.33
CA PRO A 170 8.76 -1.80 -2.69
C PRO A 170 8.53 -2.12 -1.19
N TYR A 171 7.49 -1.57 -0.58
CA TYR A 171 7.17 -1.76 0.84
C TYR A 171 5.72 -2.19 1.05
N LYS A 172 5.50 -2.99 2.09
CA LYS A 172 4.14 -3.32 2.57
C LYS A 172 3.55 -2.11 3.29
N VAL A 173 2.62 -1.42 2.63
CA VAL A 173 1.90 -0.27 3.17
C VAL A 173 0.55 -0.72 3.75
N ARG A 174 0.01 0.01 4.73
CA ARG A 174 -1.31 -0.25 5.32
C ARG A 174 -2.45 0.18 4.39
N TYR A 175 -3.59 -0.50 4.53
CA TYR A 175 -4.86 -0.27 3.86
C TYR A 175 -4.83 -0.64 2.38
N GLY A 176 -4.84 0.34 1.48
CA GLY A 176 -4.76 0.06 0.04
C GLY A 176 -4.10 1.19 -0.72
N ASN A 177 -3.61 0.83 -1.89
CA ASN A 177 -2.94 1.71 -2.83
C ASN A 177 -3.84 1.87 -4.06
N TYR A 178 -3.53 2.83 -4.93
CA TYR A 178 -4.09 2.82 -6.27
C TYR A 178 -3.08 3.23 -7.32
N ILE A 179 -3.28 2.76 -8.55
CA ILE A 179 -2.41 3.01 -9.69
C ILE A 179 -3.28 3.53 -10.83
N LEU A 180 -2.78 4.55 -11.53
CA LEU A 180 -3.34 5.13 -12.74
C LEU A 180 -2.31 4.91 -13.85
N ILE A 181 -2.69 4.25 -14.95
CA ILE A 181 -1.77 3.94 -16.06
C ILE A 181 -2.38 4.45 -17.37
N LYS A 182 -1.59 5.19 -18.14
CA LYS A 182 -1.96 5.67 -19.47
C LYS A 182 -1.77 4.57 -20.53
N PRO A 183 -2.38 4.72 -21.71
CA PRO A 183 -2.20 3.77 -22.82
C PRO A 183 -0.75 3.60 -23.30
N ASP A 184 0.14 4.55 -23.01
CA ASP A 184 1.56 4.51 -23.33
C ASP A 184 2.42 3.87 -22.23
N GLY A 185 1.82 3.37 -21.15
CA GLY A 185 2.52 2.77 -20.02
C GLY A 185 3.06 3.76 -18.97
N LYS A 186 2.83 5.07 -19.13
CA LYS A 186 3.11 6.04 -18.05
C LYS A 186 2.18 5.76 -16.88
N TYR A 187 2.74 5.67 -15.69
CA TYR A 187 1.96 5.43 -14.49
C TYR A 187 2.15 6.51 -13.43
N TYR A 188 1.11 6.61 -12.60
CA TYR A 188 1.10 7.28 -11.32
C TYR A 188 0.59 6.29 -10.28
N TYR A 189 1.23 6.18 -9.12
CA TYR A 189 0.65 5.48 -7.99
C TYR A 189 0.54 6.34 -6.76
N TYR A 190 -0.38 5.95 -5.87
CA TYR A 190 -0.54 6.51 -4.54
C TYR A 190 -0.54 5.40 -3.49
N LEU A 191 0.32 5.53 -2.48
CA LEU A 191 0.44 4.59 -1.38
C LEU A 191 -0.47 4.96 -0.21
N GLY A 192 -1.07 3.95 0.41
CA GLY A 192 -1.81 4.03 1.66
C GLY A 192 -3.20 4.68 1.55
N GLU A 193 -3.82 4.85 2.72
CA GLU A 193 -5.21 5.33 2.84
C GLU A 193 -5.49 6.57 2.00
N HIS A 194 -6.61 6.53 1.27
CA HIS A 194 -7.04 7.56 0.34
C HIS A 194 -8.55 7.55 0.22
N SER A 195 -9.17 8.68 -0.13
CA SER A 195 -10.60 8.77 -0.42
C SER A 195 -10.88 8.61 -1.92
N LYS A 196 -12.13 8.30 -2.27
CA LYS A 196 -12.63 8.36 -3.65
C LYS A 196 -12.39 9.73 -4.31
N TYR A 197 -12.43 10.81 -3.52
CA TYR A 197 -12.19 12.17 -4.01
C TYR A 197 -10.75 12.34 -4.47
N GLN A 198 -9.78 11.82 -3.70
CA GLN A 198 -8.37 11.84 -4.10
C GLN A 198 -8.14 11.06 -5.40
N ILE A 199 -8.77 9.89 -5.57
CA ILE A 199 -8.67 9.13 -6.82
C ILE A 199 -9.26 9.93 -7.98
N TRP A 200 -10.47 10.48 -7.83
CA TRP A 200 -11.11 11.27 -8.88
C TRP A 200 -10.29 12.50 -9.28
N GLU A 201 -9.80 13.27 -8.31
CA GLU A 201 -8.99 14.46 -8.59
C GLU A 201 -7.67 14.09 -9.28
N ASN A 202 -6.99 13.04 -8.82
CA ASN A 202 -5.75 12.59 -9.43
C ASN A 202 -5.97 11.98 -10.81
N ALA A 203 -7.05 11.21 -11.02
CA ALA A 203 -7.44 10.71 -12.34
C ALA A 203 -7.75 11.85 -13.30
N LYS A 204 -8.46 12.90 -12.84
CA LYS A 204 -8.77 14.07 -13.65
C LYS A 204 -7.52 14.83 -14.06
N LYS A 205 -6.56 15.03 -13.14
CA LYS A 205 -5.29 15.71 -13.41
C LYS A 205 -4.32 14.89 -14.24
N TYR A 206 -4.39 13.57 -14.13
CA TYR A 206 -3.41 12.68 -14.74
C TYR A 206 -3.81 12.24 -16.14
N PHE A 207 -5.08 11.89 -16.36
CA PHE A 207 -5.56 11.37 -17.66
C PHE A 207 -6.01 12.45 -18.65
N LYS A 208 -6.32 13.66 -18.17
CA LYS A 208 -6.63 14.83 -19.01
C LYS A 208 -5.46 15.79 -19.01
#